data_AF-A0A7R9V0Y4-F1
#
_entry.id   AF-A0A7R9V0Y4-F1
#
_cell.length_a   1.000
_cell.length_b   1.000
_cell.length_c   1.000
_cell.angle_alpha   90.00
_cell.angle_beta   90.00
_cell.angle_gamma   90.00
#
_symmetry.space_group_name_H-M   'P 1'
#
loop_
_entity.id
_entity.type
_entity.pdbx_description
1 polymer ?
#
loop_
_entity_poly.entity_id
_entity_poly.type
_entity_poly.pdbx_seq_one_letter_code
_entity_poly.pdbx_strand_id
1 'polypeptide(L)'
;GAHGGARGAPPELSPSAAAAAAAGIMDVGSRAGYYTSKSPKLQLLEMCQRDNIKPRYNARQVDGGAYTCKVVLPHPKRQEEDVVVFLDDADAAPDSWEAEQRAAVAALHRIAGERQMESILPAQYRGLWGTIKARTEARA
;
A
#
# COMPACT_ATOMS: atom_id res chain seq x y z
N GLY A 1 -23.83 47.06 47.52
CA GLY A 1 -23.00 46.15 48.33
C GLY A 1 -23.40 44.73 48.01
N ALA A 2 -22.39 43.89 47.72
CA ALA A 2 -22.35 42.43 47.75
C ALA A 2 -23.52 41.60 47.16
N HIS A 3 -23.25 40.92 46.03
CA HIS A 3 -23.66 39.53 45.84
C HIS A 3 -22.43 38.71 45.48
N GLY A 4 -22.08 37.75 46.35
CA GLY A 4 -21.09 36.71 46.10
C GLY A 4 -21.73 35.42 45.60
N GLY A 5 -20.88 34.48 45.17
CA GLY A 5 -21.20 33.09 44.82
C GLY A 5 -20.44 32.66 43.56
N ALA A 6 -19.23 32.09 43.64
CA ALA A 6 -18.86 30.72 44.03
C ALA A 6 -18.87 29.70 42.87
N ARG A 7 -17.81 28.86 42.85
CA ARG A 7 -17.56 27.61 42.09
C ARG A 7 -17.01 27.86 40.67
N GLY A 8 -15.90 27.30 40.21
CA GLY A 8 -15.27 25.99 40.46
C GLY A 8 -15.05 25.35 39.07
N ALA A 9 -13.81 24.97 38.74
CA ALA A 9 -13.26 24.41 37.48
C ALA A 9 -14.06 23.21 36.87
N PRO A 10 -13.76 22.63 35.67
CA PRO A 10 -12.59 22.74 34.76
C PRO A 10 -12.92 22.94 33.25
N PRO A 11 -11.92 23.02 32.34
CA PRO A 11 -12.12 23.17 30.90
C PRO A 11 -12.87 21.99 30.27
N GLU A 12 -13.79 22.32 29.36
CA GLU A 12 -14.58 21.35 28.61
C GLU A 12 -13.68 20.53 27.67
N LEU A 13 -13.93 19.23 27.73
CA LEU A 13 -13.15 18.15 27.16
C LEU A 13 -13.12 18.23 25.63
N SER A 14 -11.91 18.20 25.07
CA SER A 14 -11.67 17.77 23.70
C SER A 14 -12.19 16.34 23.50
N PRO A 15 -13.01 16.05 22.48
CA PRO A 15 -13.28 14.67 22.11
C PRO A 15 -12.06 14.09 21.39
N SER A 16 -11.23 13.38 22.16
CA SER A 16 -10.26 12.43 21.63
C SER A 16 -10.98 11.14 21.23
N ALA A 17 -10.74 10.73 19.98
CA ALA A 17 -10.59 9.35 19.52
C ALA A 17 -11.55 8.29 20.08
N ALA A 18 -12.64 8.00 19.35
CA ALA A 18 -13.17 6.63 19.17
C ALA A 18 -14.42 6.63 18.26
N ALA A 19 -14.26 6.76 16.94
CA ALA A 19 -15.21 6.28 15.93
C ALA A 19 -14.71 6.56 14.50
N ALA A 20 -13.55 6.00 14.12
CA ALA A 20 -13.14 5.93 12.72
C ALA A 20 -12.88 4.48 12.29
N ALA A 21 -13.58 3.53 12.94
CA ALA A 21 -13.69 2.17 12.46
C ALA A 21 -14.88 2.10 11.49
N ALA A 22 -14.57 1.71 10.25
CA ALA A 22 -15.48 1.33 9.18
C ALA A 22 -16.26 2.45 8.45
N ALA A 23 -15.60 3.11 7.50
CA ALA A 23 -16.15 3.37 6.16
C ALA A 23 -15.15 4.19 5.33
N GLY A 24 -14.53 3.55 4.34
CA GLY A 24 -13.66 4.25 3.39
C GLY A 24 -12.67 3.34 2.66
N ILE A 25 -13.16 2.27 2.03
CA ILE A 25 -12.43 1.58 0.96
C ILE A 25 -12.44 2.53 -0.23
N MET A 26 -11.55 3.52 -0.19
CA MET A 26 -11.25 4.43 -1.27
C MET A 26 -9.74 4.66 -1.21
N ASP A 27 -8.97 3.65 -1.62
CA ASP A 27 -7.58 3.87 -2.09
C ASP A 27 -7.68 4.62 -3.42
N VAL A 28 -8.05 5.89 -3.30
CA VAL A 28 -8.21 6.79 -4.41
C VAL A 28 -6.85 7.41 -4.66
N GLY A 29 -6.06 6.71 -5.47
CA GLY A 29 -4.96 7.32 -6.23
C GLY A 29 -5.50 8.28 -7.30
N SER A 30 -6.38 9.22 -6.94
CA SER A 30 -6.85 10.29 -7.83
C SER A 30 -5.74 11.30 -8.02
N ARG A 31 -4.84 10.98 -8.95
CA ARG A 31 -4.18 12.00 -9.75
C ARG A 31 -4.78 11.86 -11.15
N ALA A 32 -5.80 12.68 -11.42
CA ALA A 32 -6.49 12.83 -12.71
C ALA A 32 -7.58 11.80 -13.13
N GLY A 33 -8.45 11.35 -12.21
CA GLY A 33 -9.81 10.93 -12.61
C GLY A 33 -9.98 9.64 -13.44
N TYR A 34 -9.00 8.74 -13.49
CA TYR A 34 -9.15 7.45 -14.21
C TYR A 34 -9.82 6.37 -13.33
N TYR A 35 -11.15 6.38 -13.27
CA TYR A 35 -11.96 5.35 -12.59
C TYR A 35 -12.28 4.14 -13.49
N THR A 36 -11.31 3.57 -14.20
CA THR A 36 -11.57 2.38 -15.05
C THR A 36 -10.95 1.08 -14.53
N SER A 37 -10.07 1.11 -13.53
CA SER A 37 -9.42 -0.10 -13.00
C SER A 37 -8.94 0.07 -11.56
N LYS A 38 -8.95 -1.02 -10.78
CA LYS A 38 -8.46 -1.04 -9.38
C LYS A 38 -6.95 -0.77 -9.33
N SER A 39 -6.49 -0.03 -8.31
CA SER A 39 -5.05 0.19 -8.10
C SER A 39 -4.31 -1.13 -7.79
N PRO A 40 -3.02 -1.28 -8.18
CA PRO A 40 -2.22 -2.43 -7.79
C PRO A 40 -2.20 -2.68 -6.27
N LYS A 41 -2.14 -1.62 -5.45
CA LYS A 41 -2.22 -1.73 -3.99
C LYS A 41 -3.54 -2.35 -3.53
N LEU A 42 -4.66 -1.94 -4.13
CA LEU A 42 -5.97 -2.47 -3.80
C LEU A 42 -6.11 -3.94 -4.23
N GLN A 43 -5.61 -4.29 -5.43
CA GLN A 43 -5.59 -5.67 -5.90
C GLN A 43 -4.75 -6.58 -5.00
N LEU A 44 -3.58 -6.10 -4.54
CA LEU A 44 -2.74 -6.84 -3.60
C LEU A 44 -3.45 -7.04 -2.26
N LEU A 45 -4.09 -5.99 -1.75
CA LEU A 45 -4.85 -6.06 -0.51
C LEU A 45 -5.98 -7.10 -0.60
N GLU A 46 -6.78 -7.08 -1.67
CA GLU A 46 -7.86 -8.06 -1.88
C GLU A 46 -7.32 -9.50 -1.98
N MET A 47 -6.15 -9.69 -2.59
CA MET A 47 -5.53 -11.00 -2.66
C MET A 47 -5.07 -11.49 -1.27
N CYS A 48 -4.41 -10.61 -0.51
CA CYS A 48 -3.94 -10.91 0.84
C CYS A 48 -5.09 -11.08 1.86
N GLN A 49 -6.24 -10.44 1.65
CA GLN A 49 -7.42 -10.57 2.53
C GLN A 49 -7.92 -12.00 2.64
N ARG A 50 -7.80 -12.81 1.59
CA ARG A 50 -8.21 -14.23 1.60
C ARG A 50 -7.48 -15.03 2.67
N ASP A 51 -6.23 -14.66 2.92
CA ASP A 51 -5.33 -15.31 3.88
C ASP A 51 -5.19 -14.52 5.20
N ASN A 52 -6.03 -13.48 5.40
CA ASN A 52 -5.94 -12.53 6.52
C ASN A 52 -4.57 -11.84 6.64
N ILE A 53 -3.88 -11.67 5.50
CA ILE A 53 -2.58 -11.00 5.42
C ILE A 53 -2.80 -9.51 5.17
N LYS A 54 -2.04 -8.67 5.88
CA LYS A 54 -2.02 -7.21 5.64
C LYS A 54 -0.68 -6.81 5.02
N PRO A 55 -0.62 -6.42 3.74
CA PRO A 55 0.61 -5.96 3.11
C PRO A 55 1.13 -4.70 3.80
N ARG A 56 2.44 -4.67 4.07
CA ARG A 56 3.14 -3.53 4.67
C ARG A 56 4.09 -2.93 3.66
N TYR A 57 3.96 -1.63 3.41
CA TYR A 57 4.77 -0.90 2.45
C TYR A 57 5.76 -0.02 3.20
N ASN A 58 7.02 -0.03 2.77
CA ASN A 58 8.07 0.84 3.26
C ASN A 58 8.74 1.50 2.07
N ALA A 59 8.24 2.68 1.70
CA ALA A 59 8.88 3.51 0.68
C ALA A 59 10.13 4.18 1.27
N ARG A 60 11.21 4.22 0.49
CA ARG A 60 12.48 4.86 0.84
C ARG A 60 12.99 5.63 -0.36
N GLN A 61 13.53 6.82 -0.12
CA GLN A 61 14.23 7.57 -1.14
C GLN A 61 15.61 6.97 -1.40
N VAL A 62 15.96 6.83 -2.67
CA VAL A 62 17.26 6.38 -3.15
C VAL A 62 18.01 7.55 -3.81
N ASP A 63 19.28 7.33 -4.14
CA ASP A 63 20.12 8.32 -4.82
C ASP A 63 19.45 8.87 -6.09
N GLY A 64 19.61 10.17 -6.32
CA GLY A 64 19.00 10.86 -7.47
C GLY A 64 17.56 11.32 -7.24
N GLY A 65 17.02 11.21 -6.02
CA GLY A 65 15.69 11.74 -5.68
C GLY A 65 14.52 10.83 -6.05
N ALA A 66 14.79 9.62 -6.53
CA ALA A 66 13.79 8.61 -6.78
C ALA A 66 13.40 7.85 -5.49
N TYR A 67 12.29 7.14 -5.53
CA TYR A 67 11.77 6.34 -4.44
C TYR A 67 11.70 4.87 -4.85
N THR A 68 12.27 4.01 -4.00
CA THR A 68 12.01 2.57 -4.01
C THR A 68 11.00 2.22 -2.92
N CYS A 69 10.44 1.02 -2.97
CA CYS A 69 9.55 0.53 -1.93
C CYS A 69 9.77 -0.96 -1.66
N LYS A 70 9.80 -1.29 -0.37
CA LYS A 70 9.80 -2.66 0.15
C LYS A 70 8.38 -3.04 0.57
N VAL A 71 7.87 -4.14 0.05
CA VAL A 71 6.61 -4.74 0.48
C VAL A 71 6.91 -5.97 1.34
N VAL A 72 6.26 -6.05 2.50
CA VAL A 72 6.29 -7.22 3.36
C VAL A 72 4.88 -7.78 3.47
N LEU A 73 4.72 -9.04 3.09
CA LEU A 73 3.49 -9.80 3.24
C LEU A 73 3.69 -10.77 4.40
N PRO A 74 3.26 -10.41 5.63
CA PRO A 74 3.48 -11.25 6.79
C PRO A 74 2.65 -12.52 6.70
N HIS A 75 3.24 -13.67 6.97
CA HIS A 75 2.50 -14.93 7.05
C HIS A 75 1.76 -15.01 8.40
N PRO A 76 0.49 -15.45 8.44
CA PRO A 76 -0.36 -15.31 9.64
C PRO A 76 0.13 -16.11 10.85
N LYS A 77 0.95 -17.15 10.65
CA LYS A 77 1.38 -18.06 11.71
C LYS A 77 2.88 -18.22 11.86
N ARG A 78 3.67 -17.87 10.85
CA ARG A 78 5.10 -18.23 10.75
C ARG A 78 5.88 -17.12 10.09
N GLN A 79 6.55 -16.29 10.88
CA GLN A 79 7.26 -15.10 10.38
C GLN A 79 8.42 -15.45 9.43
N GLU A 80 8.97 -16.66 9.53
CA GLU A 80 10.00 -17.16 8.60
C GLU A 80 9.49 -17.32 7.16
N GLU A 81 8.17 -17.44 6.99
CA GLU A 81 7.51 -17.53 5.68
C GLU A 81 7.02 -16.16 5.17
N ASP A 82 7.42 -15.06 5.83
CA ASP A 82 7.09 -13.71 5.39
C ASP A 82 7.65 -13.45 3.97
N VAL A 83 6.77 -13.10 3.04
CA VAL A 83 7.19 -12.77 1.69
C VAL A 83 7.62 -11.32 1.67
N VAL A 84 8.93 -11.12 1.48
CA VAL A 84 9.52 -9.79 1.34
C VAL A 84 9.86 -9.54 -0.13
N VAL A 85 9.30 -8.47 -0.68
CA VAL A 85 9.54 -8.05 -2.07
C VAL A 85 10.13 -6.65 -2.07
N PHE A 86 11.25 -6.51 -2.77
CA PHE A 86 11.91 -5.22 -2.97
C PHE A 86 11.65 -4.78 -4.40
N LEU A 87 11.20 -3.53 -4.57
CA LEU A 87 11.23 -2.90 -5.88
C LEU A 87 12.69 -2.65 -6.26
N ASP A 88 13.04 -3.06 -7.47
CA ASP A 88 14.39 -2.90 -7.99
C ASP A 88 14.69 -1.42 -8.25
N ASP A 89 15.95 -1.01 -8.06
CA ASP A 89 16.35 0.39 -8.26
C ASP A 89 16.14 0.86 -9.70
N ALA A 90 16.19 -0.06 -10.68
CA ALA A 90 15.86 0.24 -12.07
C ALA A 90 14.40 0.66 -12.28
N ASP A 91 13.51 0.25 -11.38
CA ASP A 91 12.07 0.50 -11.43
C ASP A 91 11.63 1.60 -10.44
N ALA A 92 12.59 2.32 -9.85
CA ALA A 92 12.35 3.40 -8.89
C ALA A 92 11.44 4.51 -9.48
N ALA A 93 10.64 5.10 -8.61
CA ALA A 93 9.60 6.05 -8.97
C ALA A 93 9.96 7.50 -8.61
N PRO A 94 9.35 8.50 -9.26
CA PRO A 94 9.58 9.91 -8.91
C PRO A 94 9.04 10.30 -7.52
N ASP A 95 8.10 9.54 -6.98
CA ASP A 95 7.47 9.81 -5.68
C ASP A 95 7.16 8.51 -4.92
N SER A 96 6.95 8.64 -3.61
CA SER A 96 6.71 7.49 -2.73
C SER A 96 5.41 6.76 -3.07
N TRP A 97 4.37 7.47 -3.51
CA TRP A 97 3.08 6.86 -3.84
C TRP A 97 3.23 5.92 -5.04
N GLU A 98 3.91 6.36 -6.09
CA GLU A 98 4.14 5.57 -7.30
C GLU A 98 5.07 4.39 -6.99
N ALA A 99 6.08 4.58 -6.13
CA ALA A 99 6.95 3.50 -5.67
C ALA A 99 6.14 2.39 -4.99
N GLU A 100 5.16 2.75 -4.14
CA GLU A 100 4.29 1.76 -3.49
C GLU A 100 3.40 1.02 -4.48
N GLN A 101 2.87 1.70 -5.51
CA GLN A 101 2.07 1.03 -6.55
C GLN A 101 2.91 0.05 -7.36
N ARG A 102 4.11 0.45 -7.79
CA ARG A 102 5.05 -0.41 -8.52
C ARG A 102 5.50 -1.60 -7.68
N ALA A 103 5.77 -1.38 -6.39
CA ALA A 103 6.14 -2.46 -5.49
C ALA A 103 4.95 -3.39 -5.21
N ALA A 104 3.71 -2.90 -5.22
CA ALA A 104 2.52 -3.75 -5.18
C ALA A 104 2.41 -4.65 -6.42
N VAL A 105 2.77 -4.15 -7.62
CA VAL A 105 2.85 -4.97 -8.85
C VAL A 105 3.88 -6.09 -8.71
N ALA A 106 5.07 -5.78 -8.20
CA ALA A 106 6.12 -6.78 -7.95
C ALA A 106 5.66 -7.82 -6.91
N ALA A 107 5.01 -7.39 -5.85
CA ALA A 107 4.46 -8.28 -4.83
C ALA A 107 3.33 -9.16 -5.40
N LEU A 108 2.43 -8.59 -6.20
CA LEU A 108 1.39 -9.33 -6.91
C LEU A 108 2.02 -10.41 -7.80
N HIS A 109 3.03 -10.08 -8.60
CA HIS A 109 3.73 -11.07 -9.43
C HIS A 109 4.30 -12.22 -8.59
N ARG A 110 4.89 -11.91 -7.42
CA ARG A 110 5.47 -12.91 -6.54
C ARG A 110 4.45 -13.88 -5.95
N ILE A 111 3.26 -13.40 -5.56
CA ILE A 111 2.23 -14.22 -4.89
C ILE A 111 1.09 -14.69 -5.80
N ALA A 112 0.95 -14.13 -7.01
CA ALA A 112 -0.05 -14.56 -7.99
C ALA A 112 0.26 -15.94 -8.59
N GLY A 113 1.53 -16.37 -8.55
CA GLY A 113 1.97 -17.63 -9.16
C GLY A 113 1.69 -17.63 -10.66
N GLU A 114 0.94 -18.64 -11.14
CA GLU A 114 0.57 -18.78 -12.56
C GLU A 114 -0.62 -17.92 -12.99
N ARG A 115 -1.24 -17.15 -12.08
CA ARG A 115 -2.41 -16.33 -12.42
C ARG A 115 -1.99 -15.15 -13.31
N GLN A 116 -2.68 -14.99 -14.44
CA GLN A 116 -2.52 -13.85 -15.34
C GLN A 116 -3.16 -12.58 -14.76
N MET A 117 -2.54 -11.97 -13.74
CA MET A 117 -3.01 -10.70 -13.17
C MET A 117 -2.72 -9.49 -14.07
N GLU A 118 -1.94 -9.64 -15.14
CA GLU A 118 -1.64 -8.57 -16.10
C GLU A 118 -2.89 -7.91 -16.71
N SER A 119 -3.95 -8.69 -16.97
CA SER A 119 -5.17 -8.20 -17.62
C SER A 119 -5.98 -7.26 -16.73
N ILE A 120 -5.95 -7.49 -15.42
CA ILE A 120 -6.69 -6.69 -14.43
C ILE A 120 -5.87 -5.51 -13.90
N LEU A 121 -4.56 -5.48 -14.17
CA LEU A 121 -3.72 -4.33 -13.85
C LEU A 121 -4.06 -3.13 -14.75
N PRO A 122 -4.00 -1.91 -14.20
CA PRO A 122 -4.08 -0.69 -15.00
C PRO A 122 -3.02 -0.68 -16.10
N ALA A 123 -3.37 -0.12 -17.26
CA ALA A 123 -2.54 -0.17 -18.47
C ALA A 123 -1.10 0.33 -18.25
N GLN A 124 -0.91 1.35 -17.41
CA GLN A 124 0.41 1.92 -17.10
C GLN A 124 1.36 0.95 -16.38
N TYR A 125 0.82 -0.06 -15.69
CA TYR A 125 1.62 -1.03 -14.93
C TYR A 125 1.82 -2.37 -15.66
N ARG A 126 1.15 -2.58 -16.80
CA ARG A 126 1.30 -3.82 -17.58
C ARG A 126 2.71 -3.98 -18.15
N GLY A 127 3.33 -2.88 -18.59
CA GLY A 127 4.72 -2.88 -19.03
C GLY A 127 5.67 -3.30 -17.91
N LEU A 128 5.49 -2.73 -16.71
CA LEU A 128 6.26 -3.10 -15.52
C LEU A 128 6.07 -4.59 -15.16
N TRP A 129 4.84 -5.11 -15.21
CA TRP A 129 4.58 -6.54 -14.99
C TRP A 129 5.38 -7.41 -15.97
N GLY A 130 5.39 -7.08 -17.26
CA GLY A 130 6.18 -7.78 -18.27
C GLY A 130 7.68 -7.76 -17.97
N THR A 131 8.22 -6.61 -17.58
CA THR A 131 9.63 -6.48 -17.18
C THR A 131 9.98 -7.33 -15.96
N ILE A 132 9.13 -7.32 -14.94
CA ILE A 132 9.32 -8.13 -13.72
C ILE A 132 9.25 -9.62 -14.05
N LYS A 133 8.30 -10.03 -14.89
CA LYS A 133 8.14 -11.40 -15.34
C LYS A 133 9.39 -11.89 -16.07
N ALA A 134 9.82 -11.15 -17.10
CA ALA A 134 11.02 -11.47 -17.86
C ALA A 134 12.28 -11.56 -16.97
N ARG A 135 12.43 -10.66 -15.98
CA ARG A 135 13.54 -10.69 -15.02
C ARG A 135 13.46 -11.88 -14.07
N THR A 136 12.26 -12.27 -13.67
CA THR A 136 12.06 -13.45 -12.81
C THR A 136 12.35 -14.73 -13.57
N GLU A 137 11.89 -14.85 -14.81
CA GLU A 137 12.17 -15.98 -15.71
C GLU A 137 13.66 -16.11 -16.02
N ALA A 138 14.36 -14.99 -16.23
CA ALA A 138 15.81 -14.99 -16.45
C ALA A 138 16.64 -15.39 -15.20
N ARG A 139 16.04 -15.38 -14.01
CA ARG A 139 16.69 -15.74 -12.73
C ARG A 139 16.32 -17.15 -12.25
N ALA A 140 15.33 -17.79 -12.86
CA ALA A 140 14.87 -19.14 -12.53
C ALA A 140 15.69 -20.20 -13.28
#